data_AF-A0A3S8ZBT9-F1
#
_entry.id   AF-A0A3S8ZBT9-F1
#
_cell.length_a   1.000
_cell.length_b   1.000
_cell.length_c   1.000
_cell.angle_alpha   90.00
_cell.angle_beta   90.00
_cell.angle_gamma   90.00
#
_symmetry.space_group_name_H-M   'P 1'
#
loop_
_entity.id
_entity.type
_entity.pdbx_description
1 polymer ?
#
loop_
_entity_poly.entity_id
_entity_poly.type
_entity_poly.pdbx_seq_one_letter_code
_entity_poly.pdbx_strand_id
1 'polypeptide(L)'
;MGSSADGIVYCACGHRHWGHAGAAGILAWRDAHDPEVIMQLRAGWSMSGGTWGIPGGAIGYGESPIEGGLREAHEEAGLGPARVWAATTLHHPDWSYTSGIAEASAGQRAIATDHESDAMEWVPWKNLEERLLMPAFKESMPLLEALLGRTLLVVDSDRLPADWERPVADLAASGIPSTILPTEVQDPILAGMAAARDENFERTVALFPDILIEGAEPTIQPTSPTGAIPPSLLGSGTDAVDVTEYRAVFTLGLDITGGHPLDPLAFEALLEEMRRTLR
;
A
#
# COMPACT_ATOMS: atom_id res chain seq x y z
N MET A 1 -21.34 -16.07 -0.75
CA MET A 1 -21.20 -15.33 0.53
C MET A 1 -20.40 -16.23 1.44
N GLY A 2 -19.10 -15.96 1.56
CA GLY A 2 -18.26 -16.64 2.54
C GLY A 2 -18.74 -16.30 3.95
N SER A 3 -18.55 -17.20 4.91
CA SER A 3 -18.78 -16.88 6.32
C SER A 3 -17.98 -15.64 6.70
N SER A 4 -18.55 -14.75 7.52
CA SER A 4 -17.81 -13.63 8.08
C SER A 4 -16.60 -14.18 8.87
N ALA A 5 -15.44 -13.54 8.70
CA ALA A 5 -14.25 -13.81 9.50
C ALA A 5 -14.25 -13.00 10.81
N ASP A 6 -15.34 -12.31 11.14
CA ASP A 6 -15.45 -11.51 12.36
C ASP A 6 -15.34 -12.38 13.60
N GLY A 7 -14.53 -11.91 14.54
CA GLY A 7 -14.32 -12.59 15.80
C GLY A 7 -12.97 -12.28 16.41
N ILE A 8 -12.86 -12.61 17.69
CA ILE A 8 -11.64 -12.40 18.47
C ILE A 8 -10.69 -13.58 18.25
N VAL A 9 -9.48 -13.27 17.81
CA VAL A 9 -8.32 -14.17 17.83
C VAL A 9 -7.53 -13.91 19.11
N TYR A 10 -7.29 -14.97 19.88
CA TYR A 10 -6.35 -14.96 21.00
C TYR A 10 -4.98 -15.37 20.49
N CYS A 11 -4.11 -14.40 20.22
CA CYS A 11 -2.81 -14.69 19.62
C CYS A 11 -1.78 -15.10 20.68
N ALA A 12 -0.84 -15.95 20.29
CA ALA A 12 0.30 -16.39 21.09
C ALA A 12 1.24 -15.24 21.50
N CYS A 13 1.10 -14.04 20.91
CA CYS A 13 1.73 -12.83 21.42
C CYS A 13 1.17 -12.36 22.77
N GLY A 14 0.02 -12.89 23.22
CA GLY A 14 -0.66 -12.49 24.45
C GLY A 14 -1.75 -11.42 24.26
N HIS A 15 -1.91 -10.89 23.05
CA HIS A 15 -2.93 -9.90 22.71
C HIS A 15 -4.15 -10.53 22.01
N ARG A 16 -5.25 -9.75 22.00
CA ARG A 16 -6.48 -10.09 21.28
C ARG A 16 -6.56 -9.27 20.01
N HIS A 17 -6.86 -9.93 18.89
CA HIS A 17 -7.02 -9.30 17.59
C HIS A 17 -8.42 -9.55 17.04
N TRP A 18 -8.90 -8.68 16.16
CA TRP A 18 -10.18 -8.85 15.47
C TRP A 18 -9.94 -9.36 14.05
N GLY A 19 -10.77 -10.30 13.61
CA GLY A 19 -10.70 -10.90 12.28
C GLY A 19 -9.89 -12.20 12.27
N HIS A 20 -10.57 -13.32 12.10
CA HIS A 20 -9.99 -14.67 12.02
C HIS A 20 -9.09 -14.89 10.80
N ALA A 21 -9.21 -14.07 9.76
CA ALA A 21 -8.35 -14.12 8.58
C ALA A 21 -7.30 -12.98 8.55
N GLY A 22 -7.10 -12.27 9.66
CA GLY A 22 -6.37 -11.02 9.69
C GLY A 22 -7.29 -9.80 9.61
N ALA A 23 -6.71 -8.61 9.64
CA ALA A 23 -7.40 -7.36 9.37
C ALA A 23 -6.58 -6.45 8.46
N ALA A 24 -7.25 -5.49 7.84
CA ALA A 24 -6.60 -4.50 7.01
C ALA A 24 -7.25 -3.14 7.15
N GLY A 25 -6.47 -2.09 6.89
CA GLY A 25 -6.95 -0.72 6.83
C GLY A 25 -6.28 0.06 5.71
N ILE A 26 -6.92 1.14 5.28
CA ILE A 26 -6.43 1.97 4.18
C ILE A 26 -6.10 3.36 4.69
N LEU A 27 -4.82 3.71 4.59
CA LEU A 27 -4.35 5.07 4.67
C LEU A 27 -4.59 5.75 3.32
N ALA A 28 -5.83 6.19 3.11
CA ALA A 28 -6.16 6.95 1.90
C ALA A 28 -5.64 8.38 2.06
N TRP A 29 -4.85 8.86 1.11
CA TRP A 29 -4.33 10.22 1.06
C TRP A 29 -4.83 10.96 -0.18
N ARG A 30 -4.84 12.28 -0.10
CA ARG A 30 -5.04 13.21 -1.22
C ARG A 30 -4.01 14.34 -1.10
N ASP A 31 -3.70 14.98 -2.24
CA ASP A 31 -2.62 15.96 -2.38
C ASP A 31 -1.23 15.33 -2.13
N ALA A 32 -0.41 15.21 -3.18
CA ALA A 32 0.89 14.56 -3.06
C ALA A 32 1.94 15.44 -2.34
N HIS A 33 1.73 16.76 -2.27
CA HIS A 33 2.72 17.70 -1.73
C HIS A 33 2.47 18.04 -0.26
N ASP A 34 1.21 18.17 0.16
CA ASP A 34 0.82 18.34 1.57
C ASP A 34 -0.29 17.33 1.90
N PRO A 35 0.06 16.05 2.10
CA PRO A 35 -0.91 14.98 2.16
C PRO A 35 -1.90 15.15 3.30
N GLU A 36 -3.18 15.10 2.95
CA GLU A 36 -4.28 14.90 3.89
C GLU A 36 -4.72 13.44 3.82
N VAL A 37 -4.91 12.82 4.98
CA VAL A 37 -5.34 11.42 5.08
C VAL A 37 -6.74 11.30 5.66
N ILE A 38 -7.48 10.29 5.24
CA ILE A 38 -8.79 10.00 5.84
C ILE A 38 -8.61 9.37 7.21
N MET A 39 -9.28 9.94 8.21
CA MET A 39 -9.21 9.52 9.60
C MET A 39 -10.62 9.30 10.15
N GLN A 40 -10.78 8.19 10.85
CA GLN A 40 -11.99 7.78 11.55
C GLN A 40 -11.81 8.02 13.05
N LEU A 41 -12.74 8.72 13.69
CA LEU A 41 -12.91 8.67 15.14
C LEU A 41 -13.75 7.46 15.48
N ARG A 42 -13.13 6.46 16.08
CA ARG A 42 -13.76 5.18 16.41
C ARG A 42 -14.81 5.35 17.51
N ALA A 43 -15.98 4.76 17.34
CA ALA A 43 -17.05 4.83 18.32
C ALA A 43 -16.60 4.29 19.68
N GLY A 44 -17.07 4.90 20.77
CA GLY A 44 -16.59 4.59 22.12
C GLY A 44 -16.72 3.13 22.58
N TRP A 45 -17.59 2.33 21.93
CA TRP A 45 -17.82 0.92 22.24
C TRP A 45 -16.90 -0.05 21.47
N SER A 46 -16.17 0.42 20.45
CA SER A 46 -15.26 -0.40 19.65
C SER A 46 -13.97 -0.72 20.42
N MET A 47 -13.18 -1.67 19.92
CA MET A 47 -11.79 -1.78 20.38
C MET A 47 -11.06 -0.47 20.10
N SER A 48 -10.37 0.05 21.12
CA SER A 48 -9.72 1.37 21.11
C SER A 48 -10.69 2.54 20.80
N GLY A 49 -11.95 2.44 21.22
CA GLY A 49 -12.96 3.49 21.02
C GLY A 49 -12.55 4.85 21.60
N GLY A 50 -13.01 5.92 20.95
CA GLY A 50 -12.65 7.31 21.29
C GLY A 50 -11.28 7.75 20.78
N THR A 51 -10.60 6.92 19.98
CA THR A 51 -9.33 7.26 19.34
C THR A 51 -9.48 7.38 17.83
N TRP A 52 -8.56 8.12 17.20
CA TRP A 52 -8.50 8.32 15.76
C TRP A 52 -7.57 7.29 15.10
N GLY A 53 -8.02 6.69 14.02
CA GLY A 53 -7.23 5.75 13.21
C GLY A 53 -7.66 5.79 11.74
N ILE A 54 -7.00 4.98 10.91
CA ILE A 54 -7.45 4.75 9.54
C ILE A 54 -8.66 3.82 9.53
N PRO A 55 -9.61 3.97 8.59
CA PRO A 55 -10.66 3.00 8.35
C PRO A 55 -10.10 1.60 8.08
N GLY A 56 -10.74 0.58 8.63
CA GLY A 56 -10.27 -0.79 8.51
C GLY A 56 -10.94 -1.79 9.46
N GLY A 57 -10.94 -3.05 9.04
CA GLY A 57 -11.67 -4.12 9.68
C GLY A 57 -11.17 -5.51 9.30
N ALA A 58 -11.93 -6.54 9.66
CA ALA A 58 -11.57 -7.92 9.42
C ALA A 58 -11.53 -8.22 7.92
N ILE A 59 -10.51 -8.96 7.49
CA ILE A 59 -10.45 -9.48 6.11
C ILE A 59 -11.41 -10.66 6.00
N GLY A 60 -12.21 -10.73 4.94
CA GLY A 60 -13.08 -11.87 4.67
C GLY A 60 -12.30 -13.12 4.23
N TYR A 61 -12.87 -14.32 4.44
CA TYR A 61 -12.23 -15.53 3.92
C TYR A 61 -12.18 -15.53 2.38
N GLY A 62 -10.96 -15.65 1.83
CA GLY A 62 -10.70 -15.60 0.39
C GLY A 62 -10.57 -14.19 -0.19
N GLU A 63 -10.64 -13.16 0.66
CA GLU A 63 -10.36 -11.77 0.31
C GLU A 63 -8.86 -11.49 0.48
N SER A 64 -8.24 -10.76 -0.45
CA SER A 64 -6.87 -10.27 -0.22
C SER A 64 -6.86 -9.14 0.81
N PRO A 65 -5.75 -8.90 1.53
CA PRO A 65 -5.69 -7.82 2.50
C PRO A 65 -6.00 -6.42 1.93
N ILE A 66 -5.60 -6.15 0.68
CA ILE A 66 -5.92 -4.88 0.01
C ILE A 66 -7.42 -4.78 -0.32
N GLU A 67 -8.05 -5.86 -0.78
CA GLU A 67 -9.51 -5.88 -1.00
C GLU A 67 -10.27 -5.65 0.29
N GLY A 68 -9.89 -6.34 1.37
CA GLY A 68 -10.50 -6.15 2.68
C GLY A 68 -10.36 -4.72 3.16
N GLY A 69 -9.16 -4.15 3.11
CA GLY A 69 -8.95 -2.76 3.50
C GLY A 69 -9.80 -1.78 2.68
N LEU A 70 -9.86 -1.95 1.34
CA LEU A 70 -10.61 -1.03 0.47
C LEU A 70 -12.13 -1.19 0.63
N ARG A 71 -12.62 -2.42 0.85
CA ARG A 71 -14.02 -2.68 1.20
C ARG A 71 -14.38 -1.97 2.49
N GLU A 72 -13.60 -2.16 3.55
CA GLU A 72 -13.83 -1.52 4.85
C GLU A 72 -13.78 0.01 4.73
N ALA A 73 -12.79 0.57 4.02
CA ALA A 73 -12.72 2.01 3.79
C ALA A 73 -13.92 2.55 2.98
N HIS A 74 -14.46 1.76 2.05
CA HIS A 74 -15.70 2.11 1.36
C HIS A 74 -16.91 2.04 2.29
N GLU A 75 -17.02 0.99 3.13
CA GLU A 75 -18.15 0.73 4.03
C GLU A 75 -18.21 1.69 5.23
N GLU A 76 -17.07 2.07 5.81
CA GLU A 76 -16.97 2.94 6.98
C GLU A 76 -16.86 4.43 6.62
N ALA A 77 -16.17 4.73 5.51
CA ALA A 77 -15.75 6.09 5.16
C ALA A 77 -16.29 6.62 3.83
N GLY A 78 -17.05 5.79 3.08
CA GLY A 78 -17.54 6.12 1.75
C GLY A 78 -16.44 6.31 0.72
N LEU A 79 -15.23 5.77 0.96
CA LEU A 79 -14.10 5.87 0.05
C LEU A 79 -14.44 5.18 -1.28
N GLY A 80 -14.29 5.91 -2.38
CA GLY A 80 -14.42 5.34 -3.73
C GLY A 80 -13.14 4.62 -4.17
N PRO A 81 -13.02 4.27 -5.47
CA PRO A 81 -11.79 3.69 -5.99
C PRO A 81 -10.55 4.53 -5.66
N ALA A 82 -9.47 3.84 -5.26
CA ALA A 82 -8.22 4.44 -4.86
C ALA A 82 -7.03 3.68 -5.44
N ARG A 83 -5.92 4.38 -5.70
CA ARG A 83 -4.69 3.79 -6.24
C ARG A 83 -3.75 3.41 -5.09
N VAL A 84 -3.57 2.12 -4.84
CA VAL A 84 -2.70 1.63 -3.76
C VAL A 84 -1.23 1.70 -4.21
N TRP A 85 -0.42 2.53 -3.58
CA TRP A 85 1.00 2.75 -3.95
C TRP A 85 1.97 1.90 -3.13
N ALA A 86 1.59 1.53 -1.93
CA ALA A 86 2.38 0.67 -1.06
C ALA A 86 1.47 -0.13 -0.12
N ALA A 87 2.00 -1.21 0.42
CA ALA A 87 1.37 -1.96 1.51
C ALA A 87 2.44 -2.37 2.52
N THR A 88 2.07 -2.37 3.80
CA THR A 88 2.88 -2.96 4.85
C THR A 88 2.05 -3.92 5.68
N THR A 89 2.60 -5.10 5.97
CA THR A 89 1.96 -6.12 6.79
C THR A 89 2.78 -6.35 8.04
N LEU A 90 2.14 -6.23 9.20
CA LEU A 90 2.68 -6.62 10.50
C LEU A 90 2.24 -8.05 10.82
N HIS A 91 3.19 -8.94 11.06
CA HIS A 91 2.96 -10.38 11.25
C HIS A 91 3.07 -10.78 12.72
N HIS A 92 1.93 -11.11 13.32
CA HIS A 92 1.89 -11.80 14.61
C HIS A 92 1.88 -13.33 14.40
N PRO A 93 2.13 -14.13 15.45
CA PRO A 93 2.15 -15.60 15.33
C PRO A 93 0.88 -16.23 14.73
N ASP A 94 -0.31 -15.69 15.03
CA ASP A 94 -1.60 -16.26 14.62
C ASP A 94 -2.48 -15.28 13.83
N TRP A 95 -1.96 -14.10 13.49
CA TRP A 95 -2.74 -13.00 12.92
C TRP A 95 -1.83 -12.00 12.22
N SER A 96 -2.36 -11.21 11.29
CA SER A 96 -1.62 -10.10 10.70
C SER A 96 -2.51 -8.89 10.44
N TYR A 97 -1.89 -7.71 10.42
CA TYR A 97 -2.52 -6.46 10.02
C TYR A 97 -1.85 -5.91 8.77
N THR A 98 -2.62 -5.59 7.73
CA THR A 98 -2.10 -4.91 6.54
C THR A 98 -2.60 -3.48 6.46
N SER A 99 -1.68 -2.52 6.33
CA SER A 99 -1.99 -1.14 5.97
C SER A 99 -1.71 -0.93 4.48
N GLY A 100 -2.74 -0.63 3.70
CA GLY A 100 -2.60 -0.16 2.32
C GLY A 100 -2.46 1.36 2.30
N ILE A 101 -1.49 1.88 1.57
CA ILE A 101 -1.27 3.32 1.38
C ILE A 101 -1.82 3.66 0.00
N ALA A 102 -2.91 4.40 -0.05
CA ALA A 102 -3.66 4.59 -1.28
C ALA A 102 -3.93 6.06 -1.58
N GLU A 103 -3.78 6.47 -2.84
CA GLU A 103 -4.20 7.78 -3.32
C GLU A 103 -5.69 7.75 -3.66
N ALA A 104 -6.48 8.58 -2.99
CA ALA A 104 -7.90 8.72 -3.26
C ALA A 104 -8.13 9.51 -4.54
N SER A 105 -9.16 9.13 -5.31
CA SER A 105 -9.55 9.91 -6.48
C SER A 105 -9.98 11.33 -6.07
N ALA A 106 -9.73 12.30 -6.96
CA ALA A 106 -10.08 13.70 -6.71
C ALA A 106 -11.58 13.87 -6.36
N GLY A 107 -11.87 14.74 -5.38
CA GLY A 107 -13.23 15.12 -5.00
C GLY A 107 -13.94 14.15 -4.05
N GLN A 108 -13.30 13.06 -3.60
CA GLN A 108 -13.86 12.18 -2.58
C GLN A 108 -14.05 12.91 -1.23
N ARG A 109 -15.16 12.60 -0.56
CA ARG A 109 -15.53 13.19 0.75
C ARG A 109 -15.32 12.16 1.85
N ALA A 110 -14.88 12.62 3.01
CA ALA A 110 -14.86 11.84 4.23
C ALA A 110 -16.28 11.82 4.82
N ILE A 111 -16.92 10.65 4.84
CA ILE A 111 -18.31 10.50 5.32
C ILE A 111 -18.36 9.28 6.23
N ALA A 112 -18.80 9.46 7.48
CA ALA A 112 -19.16 8.31 8.32
C ALA A 112 -20.42 7.66 7.73
N THR A 113 -20.30 6.43 7.26
CA THR A 113 -21.38 5.70 6.57
C THR A 113 -22.06 4.65 7.45
N ASP A 114 -21.54 4.42 8.66
CA ASP A 114 -22.07 3.49 9.65
C ASP A 114 -22.11 4.06 11.09
N HIS A 115 -22.29 3.17 12.06
CA HIS A 115 -22.37 3.48 13.49
C HIS A 115 -21.07 3.18 14.25
N GLU A 116 -20.03 2.74 13.54
CA GLU A 116 -18.71 2.42 14.08
C GLU A 116 -17.81 3.66 14.14
N SER A 117 -18.24 4.73 13.48
CA SER A 117 -17.54 6.01 13.37
C SER A 117 -18.33 7.15 14.05
N ASP A 118 -17.75 7.80 15.06
CA ASP A 118 -18.31 9.03 15.65
C ASP A 118 -17.99 10.27 14.78
N ALA A 119 -16.90 10.22 14.01
CA ALA A 119 -16.53 11.24 13.02
C ALA A 119 -15.64 10.64 11.90
N MET A 120 -15.65 11.27 10.73
CA MET A 120 -14.79 10.92 9.59
C MET A 120 -14.28 12.22 8.95
N GLU A 121 -12.97 12.41 8.89
CA GLU A 121 -12.35 13.66 8.46
C GLU A 121 -11.13 13.42 7.56
N TRP A 122 -10.92 14.31 6.59
CA TRP A 122 -9.59 14.47 5.97
C TRP A 122 -8.74 15.33 6.90
N VAL A 123 -7.61 14.79 7.35
CA VAL A 123 -6.72 15.46 8.30
C VAL A 123 -5.34 15.60 7.67
N PRO A 124 -4.74 16.81 7.65
CA PRO A 124 -3.36 16.98 7.21
C PRO A 124 -2.42 16.09 8.01
N TRP A 125 -1.50 15.37 7.33
CA TRP A 125 -0.55 14.45 7.95
C TRP A 125 0.17 15.06 9.15
N LYS A 126 0.67 16.29 8.97
CA LYS A 126 1.39 17.07 9.99
C LYS A 126 0.57 17.41 11.24
N ASN A 127 -0.75 17.35 11.17
CA ASN A 127 -1.66 17.67 12.29
C ASN A 127 -2.21 16.40 12.98
N LEU A 128 -1.84 15.20 12.54
CA LEU A 128 -2.40 13.96 13.09
C LEU A 128 -2.13 13.82 14.59
N GLU A 129 -0.95 14.22 15.06
CA GLU A 129 -0.59 14.11 16.48
C GLU A 129 -1.38 15.07 17.41
N GLU A 130 -2.13 16.02 16.85
CA GLU A 130 -3.06 16.86 17.62
C GLU A 130 -4.34 16.10 18.01
N ARG A 131 -4.58 14.93 17.40
CA ARG A 131 -5.70 14.03 17.70
C ARG A 131 -5.29 12.96 18.70
N LEU A 132 -6.27 12.42 19.43
CA LEU A 132 -6.04 11.24 20.26
C LEU A 132 -5.94 10.01 19.36
N LEU A 133 -4.75 9.70 18.87
CA LEU A 133 -4.51 8.59 17.94
C LEU A 133 -4.62 7.21 18.61
N MET A 134 -5.08 6.23 17.86
CA MET A 134 -4.97 4.82 18.24
C MET A 134 -3.48 4.48 18.43
N PRO A 135 -3.06 3.85 19.55
CA PRO A 135 -1.65 3.61 19.85
C PRO A 135 -0.89 2.89 18.72
N ALA A 136 -1.44 1.77 18.22
CA ALA A 136 -0.81 1.01 17.14
C ALA A 136 -0.68 1.82 15.83
N PHE A 137 -1.65 2.67 15.52
CA PHE A 137 -1.55 3.57 14.37
C PHE A 137 -0.42 4.57 14.57
N LYS A 138 -0.39 5.24 15.73
CA LYS A 138 0.67 6.20 16.08
C LYS A 138 2.06 5.57 16.01
N GLU A 139 2.20 4.34 16.49
CA GLU A 139 3.46 3.60 16.45
C GLU A 139 3.89 3.27 15.01
N SER A 140 2.95 3.02 14.10
CA SER A 140 3.25 2.75 12.69
C SER A 140 3.55 4.01 11.84
N MET A 141 3.21 5.22 12.32
CA MET A 141 3.31 6.46 11.54
C MET A 141 4.68 6.71 10.89
N PRO A 142 5.84 6.50 11.56
CA PRO A 142 7.14 6.74 10.92
C PRO A 142 7.35 5.93 9.64
N LEU A 143 6.86 4.68 9.60
CA LEU A 143 6.90 3.88 8.40
C LEU A 143 5.89 4.36 7.37
N LEU A 144 4.65 4.63 7.79
CA LEU A 144 3.61 5.09 6.88
C LEU A 144 4.01 6.40 6.17
N GLU A 145 4.72 7.29 6.85
CA GLU A 145 5.32 8.51 6.27
C GLU A 145 6.36 8.21 5.18
N ALA A 146 7.18 7.18 5.39
CA ALA A 146 8.17 6.74 4.40
C ALA A 146 7.51 6.14 3.15
N LEU A 147 6.29 5.58 3.29
CA LEU A 147 5.53 4.95 2.21
C LEU A 147 4.54 5.90 1.50
N LEU A 148 4.33 7.11 2.03
CA LEU A 148 3.44 8.10 1.43
C LEU A 148 4.00 8.66 0.12
N GLY A 149 3.17 8.67 -0.93
CA GLY A 149 3.47 9.30 -2.22
C GLY A 149 3.53 8.31 -3.37
N ARG A 150 3.68 8.85 -4.58
CA ARG A 150 3.72 8.06 -5.82
C ARG A 150 5.12 7.51 -6.07
N THR A 151 5.20 6.34 -6.69
CA THR A 151 6.48 5.71 -7.08
C THR A 151 6.47 5.29 -8.54
N LEU A 152 7.60 5.49 -9.24
CA LEU A 152 7.76 5.16 -10.65
C LEU A 152 8.95 4.24 -10.85
N LEU A 153 8.78 3.17 -11.62
CA LEU A 153 9.86 2.35 -12.13
C LEU A 153 10.00 2.58 -13.64
N VAL A 154 11.16 3.06 -14.08
CA VAL A 154 11.49 3.21 -15.50
C VAL A 154 12.43 2.08 -15.93
N VAL A 155 12.07 1.37 -16.99
CA VAL A 155 12.78 0.17 -17.45
C VAL A 155 13.18 0.35 -18.91
N ASP A 156 14.47 0.19 -19.20
CA ASP A 156 14.94 -0.02 -20.56
C ASP A 156 14.44 -1.39 -21.05
N SER A 157 13.67 -1.38 -22.14
CA SER A 157 13.15 -2.61 -22.74
C SER A 157 14.24 -3.60 -23.16
N ASP A 158 15.48 -3.17 -23.43
CA ASP A 158 16.60 -4.05 -23.74
C ASP A 158 17.09 -4.84 -22.50
N ARG A 159 16.67 -4.44 -21.29
CA ARG A 159 16.90 -5.21 -20.04
C ARG A 159 15.82 -6.22 -19.75
N LEU A 160 14.73 -6.19 -20.52
CA LEU A 160 13.62 -7.08 -20.33
C LEU A 160 13.77 -8.35 -21.18
N PRO A 161 13.34 -9.50 -20.65
CA PRO A 161 13.30 -10.75 -21.41
C PRO A 161 12.22 -10.71 -22.51
N ALA A 162 12.31 -11.58 -23.52
CA ALA A 162 11.42 -11.51 -24.69
C ALA A 162 9.90 -11.62 -24.39
N ASP A 163 9.52 -12.27 -23.30
CA ASP A 163 8.14 -12.48 -22.83
C ASP A 163 7.80 -11.61 -21.60
N TRP A 164 8.41 -10.43 -21.47
CA TRP A 164 8.35 -9.59 -20.28
C TRP A 164 6.97 -9.06 -19.91
N GLU A 165 6.07 -8.83 -20.88
CA GLU A 165 4.83 -8.09 -20.66
C GLU A 165 4.05 -8.65 -19.48
N ARG A 166 3.72 -9.95 -19.51
CA ARG A 166 2.92 -10.60 -18.48
C ARG A 166 3.60 -10.58 -17.11
N PRO A 167 4.86 -11.04 -16.95
CA PRO A 167 5.59 -10.92 -15.69
C PRO A 167 5.66 -9.50 -15.13
N VAL A 168 5.87 -8.48 -15.96
CA VAL A 168 5.94 -7.08 -15.51
C VAL A 168 4.56 -6.55 -15.09
N ALA A 169 3.49 -6.89 -15.81
CA ALA A 169 2.14 -6.51 -15.40
C ALA A 169 1.71 -7.21 -14.11
N ASP A 170 2.06 -8.49 -13.93
CA ASP A 170 1.81 -9.20 -12.69
C ASP A 170 2.66 -8.63 -11.55
N LEU A 171 3.91 -8.21 -11.82
CA LEU A 171 4.77 -7.53 -10.85
C LEU A 171 4.14 -6.23 -10.37
N ALA A 172 3.65 -5.41 -11.30
CA ALA A 172 2.95 -4.18 -10.97
C ALA A 172 1.74 -4.46 -10.06
N ALA A 173 0.96 -5.50 -10.37
CA ALA A 173 -0.23 -5.89 -9.62
C ALA A 173 0.07 -6.51 -8.23
N SER A 174 1.17 -7.26 -8.12
CA SER A 174 1.52 -8.04 -6.92
C SER A 174 2.45 -7.28 -5.96
N GLY A 175 3.11 -6.23 -6.47
CA GLY A 175 4.01 -5.37 -5.74
C GLY A 175 5.47 -5.84 -5.75
N ILE A 176 6.37 -4.86 -5.72
CA ILE A 176 7.82 -5.01 -5.63
C ILE A 176 8.20 -5.04 -4.15
N PRO A 177 8.80 -6.15 -3.63
CA PRO A 177 9.26 -6.21 -2.26
C PRO A 177 10.31 -5.13 -1.96
N SER A 178 10.25 -4.50 -0.79
CA SER A 178 11.22 -3.46 -0.40
C SER A 178 12.66 -3.97 -0.36
N THR A 179 12.87 -5.29 -0.24
CA THR A 179 14.17 -5.96 -0.16
C THR A 179 15.01 -5.86 -1.43
N ILE A 180 14.38 -5.61 -2.60
CA ILE A 180 15.09 -5.47 -3.88
C ILE A 180 15.23 -4.01 -4.33
N LEU A 181 14.76 -3.06 -3.52
CA LEU A 181 14.87 -1.64 -3.82
C LEU A 181 16.30 -1.12 -3.54
N PRO A 182 16.73 -0.03 -4.20
CA PRO A 182 18.01 0.60 -3.94
C PRO A 182 18.05 1.15 -2.50
N THR A 183 19.24 1.17 -1.91
CA THR A 183 19.45 1.57 -0.51
C THR A 183 18.91 2.97 -0.22
N GLU A 184 19.00 3.91 -1.16
CA GLU A 184 18.49 5.28 -1.00
C GLU A 184 16.97 5.35 -0.77
N VAL A 185 16.23 4.36 -1.26
CA VAL A 185 14.78 4.26 -1.05
C VAL A 185 14.43 3.26 0.06
N GLN A 186 15.25 2.23 0.22
CA GLN A 186 15.09 1.24 1.28
C GLN A 186 15.42 1.83 2.67
N ASP A 187 16.42 2.71 2.79
CA ASP A 187 16.88 3.26 4.06
C ASP A 187 15.79 4.03 4.83
N PRO A 188 15.01 4.95 4.21
CA PRO A 188 13.89 5.59 4.88
C PRO A 188 12.82 4.58 5.34
N ILE A 189 12.56 3.53 4.55
CA ILE A 189 11.61 2.48 4.89
C ILE A 189 12.12 1.70 6.11
N LEU A 190 13.39 1.26 6.10
CA LEU A 190 14.01 0.53 7.20
C LEU A 190 14.10 1.39 8.47
N ALA A 191 14.41 2.68 8.34
CA ALA A 191 14.41 3.62 9.45
C ALA A 191 12.99 3.79 10.03
N GLY A 192 11.98 3.90 9.17
CA GLY A 192 10.56 3.95 9.57
C GLY A 192 10.12 2.67 10.27
N MET A 193 10.50 1.49 9.75
CA MET A 193 10.25 0.19 10.39
C MET A 193 10.93 0.09 11.75
N ALA A 194 12.18 0.53 11.88
CA ALA A 194 12.91 0.50 13.15
C ALA A 194 12.35 1.50 14.19
N ALA A 195 11.80 2.62 13.71
CA ALA A 195 11.12 3.60 14.56
C ALA A 195 9.70 3.16 14.94
N ALA A 196 9.07 2.30 14.13
CA ALA A 196 7.79 1.70 14.45
C ALA A 196 7.95 0.76 15.66
N ARG A 197 7.17 1.00 16.71
CA ARG A 197 7.30 0.29 18.00
C ARG A 197 6.54 -1.04 18.02
N ASP A 198 6.79 -1.85 17.01
CA ASP A 198 6.02 -3.04 16.65
C ASP A 198 6.28 -4.28 17.53
N GLU A 199 6.68 -4.12 18.79
CA GLU A 199 6.91 -5.21 19.77
C GLU A 199 7.85 -6.35 19.30
N ASN A 200 8.69 -6.11 18.27
CA ASN A 200 9.57 -7.06 17.57
C ASN A 200 8.87 -8.06 16.62
N PHE A 201 7.66 -7.78 16.16
CA PHE A 201 7.02 -8.57 15.11
C PHE A 201 7.67 -8.31 13.74
N GLU A 202 7.64 -9.33 12.89
CA GLU A 202 8.12 -9.19 11.52
C GLU A 202 7.19 -8.25 10.75
N ARG A 203 7.78 -7.42 9.90
CA ARG A 203 7.05 -6.53 9.03
C ARG A 203 7.55 -6.63 7.60
N THR A 204 6.63 -6.79 6.66
CA THR A 204 6.91 -6.79 5.23
C THR A 204 6.38 -5.51 4.58
N VAL A 205 7.00 -5.11 3.47
CA VAL A 205 6.64 -3.94 2.67
C VAL A 205 6.70 -4.29 1.19
N ALA A 206 5.68 -3.89 0.45
CA ALA A 206 5.65 -3.96 -1.01
C ALA A 206 5.25 -2.60 -1.59
N LEU A 207 5.89 -2.20 -2.69
CA LEU A 207 5.55 -1.02 -3.48
C LEU A 207 4.83 -1.43 -4.76
N PHE A 208 3.84 -0.66 -5.18
CA PHE A 208 3.08 -0.87 -6.41
C PHE A 208 3.32 0.32 -7.33
N PRO A 209 4.54 0.51 -7.87
CA PRO A 209 4.85 1.68 -8.67
C PRO A 209 4.06 1.64 -9.99
N ASP A 210 3.92 2.80 -10.61
CA ASP A 210 3.71 2.80 -12.05
C ASP A 210 5.00 2.35 -12.74
N ILE A 211 4.88 1.73 -13.90
CA ILE A 211 6.02 1.22 -14.65
C ILE A 211 6.03 1.87 -16.04
N LEU A 212 7.11 2.59 -16.37
CA LEU A 212 7.37 3.12 -17.70
C LEU A 212 8.39 2.24 -18.41
N ILE A 213 8.03 1.73 -19.58
CA ILE A 213 8.91 0.95 -20.44
C ILE A 213 9.47 1.85 -21.54
N GLU A 214 10.76 2.14 -21.47
CA GLU A 214 11.47 2.88 -22.50
C GLU A 214 11.85 1.94 -23.66
N GLY A 215 11.57 2.36 -24.89
CA GLY A 215 11.84 1.57 -26.10
C GLY A 215 10.75 0.55 -26.48
N ALA A 216 9.67 0.43 -25.70
CA ALA A 216 8.54 -0.44 -26.06
C ALA A 216 7.19 0.16 -25.66
N GLU A 217 6.13 -0.29 -26.34
CA GLU A 217 4.73 0.02 -26.03
C GLU A 217 4.05 -1.23 -25.45
N PRO A 218 3.72 -1.23 -24.15
CA PRO A 218 3.02 -2.34 -23.53
C PRO A 218 1.64 -2.56 -24.14
N THR A 219 1.28 -3.81 -24.44
CA THR A 219 -0.03 -4.15 -25.00
C THR A 219 -1.04 -4.69 -23.97
N ILE A 220 -0.59 -4.89 -22.73
CA ILE A 220 -1.41 -5.39 -21.63
C ILE A 220 -1.52 -4.38 -20.49
N GLN A 221 -2.60 -4.48 -19.73
CA GLN A 221 -2.84 -3.67 -18.53
C GLN A 221 -2.69 -4.54 -17.28
N PRO A 222 -2.04 -4.05 -16.21
CA PRO A 222 -2.02 -4.71 -14.93
C PRO A 222 -3.45 -4.92 -14.39
N THR A 223 -3.66 -6.05 -13.74
CA THR A 223 -4.89 -6.29 -12.97
C THR A 223 -4.82 -5.62 -11.62
N SER A 224 -5.96 -5.35 -10.99
CA SER A 224 -6.02 -4.88 -9.61
C SER A 224 -7.05 -5.66 -8.80
N PRO A 225 -6.86 -5.74 -7.47
CA PRO A 225 -7.88 -6.25 -6.59
C PRO A 225 -9.14 -5.38 -6.61
N THR A 226 -10.27 -5.95 -6.18
CA THR A 226 -11.55 -5.22 -6.13
C THR A 226 -11.42 -3.92 -5.32
N GLY A 227 -11.92 -2.81 -5.87
CA GLY A 227 -11.85 -1.48 -5.24
C GLY A 227 -10.57 -0.70 -5.52
N ALA A 228 -9.51 -1.34 -6.02
CA ALA A 228 -8.25 -0.68 -6.35
C ALA A 228 -8.22 -0.21 -7.81
N ILE A 229 -7.67 0.98 -8.03
CA ILE A 229 -7.26 1.44 -9.36
C ILE A 229 -5.95 0.73 -9.72
N PRO A 230 -5.84 0.08 -10.91
CA PRO A 230 -4.64 -0.64 -11.29
C PRO A 230 -3.43 0.29 -11.47
N PRO A 231 -2.22 -0.21 -11.19
CA PRO A 231 -0.98 0.42 -11.62
C PRO A 231 -0.94 0.64 -13.12
N SER A 232 -0.25 1.69 -13.53
CA SER A 232 -0.04 1.99 -14.95
C SER A 232 1.17 1.24 -15.47
N LEU A 233 1.03 0.62 -16.65
CA LEU A 233 2.14 0.15 -17.46
C LEU A 233 2.18 1.00 -18.74
N LEU A 234 3.17 1.89 -18.80
CA LEU A 234 3.29 2.98 -19.77
C LEU A 234 4.40 2.66 -20.78
N GLY A 235 4.24 3.12 -22.03
CA GLY A 235 5.26 3.04 -23.07
C GLY A 235 5.92 4.38 -23.40
N SER A 236 7.04 4.32 -24.10
CA SER A 236 7.86 5.48 -24.52
C SER A 236 7.15 6.55 -25.35
N GLY A 237 5.97 6.26 -25.90
CA GLY A 237 5.10 7.16 -26.66
C GLY A 237 4.07 7.92 -25.82
N THR A 238 4.05 7.71 -24.50
CA THR A 238 3.30 8.58 -23.58
C THR A 238 4.00 9.94 -23.48
N ASP A 239 3.24 11.03 -23.63
CA ASP A 239 3.76 12.39 -23.37
C ASP A 239 4.52 12.41 -22.04
N ALA A 240 5.64 13.12 -21.99
CA ALA A 240 6.62 13.12 -20.90
C ALA A 240 5.98 12.87 -19.51
N VAL A 241 6.20 11.68 -18.95
CA VAL A 241 5.83 11.40 -17.56
C VAL A 241 6.50 12.46 -16.70
N ASP A 242 5.70 13.26 -16.00
CA ASP A 242 6.23 14.27 -15.09
C ASP A 242 6.78 13.56 -13.85
N VAL A 243 8.07 13.25 -13.90
CA VAL A 243 8.78 12.58 -12.81
C VAL A 243 8.77 13.39 -11.50
N THR A 244 8.43 14.68 -11.54
CA THR A 244 8.38 15.52 -10.33
C THR A 244 7.16 15.25 -9.46
N GLU A 245 6.13 14.60 -10.00
CA GLU A 245 4.95 14.13 -9.29
C GLU A 245 5.20 12.83 -8.49
N TYR A 246 6.37 12.21 -8.67
CA TYR A 246 6.76 10.98 -8.02
C TYR A 246 7.74 11.25 -6.89
N ARG A 247 7.47 10.66 -5.73
CA ARG A 247 8.36 10.73 -4.57
C ARG A 247 9.68 10.00 -4.82
N ALA A 248 9.62 8.89 -5.54
CA ALA A 248 10.78 8.09 -5.89
C ALA A 248 10.67 7.56 -7.32
N VAL A 249 11.78 7.64 -8.05
CA VAL A 249 11.93 7.09 -9.40
C VAL A 249 13.04 6.07 -9.37
N PHE A 250 12.74 4.83 -9.76
CA PHE A 250 13.70 3.75 -9.90
C PHE A 250 14.01 3.52 -11.38
N THR A 251 15.23 3.10 -11.71
CA THR A 251 15.61 2.82 -13.09
C THR A 251 16.23 1.44 -13.26
N LEU A 252 15.94 0.76 -14.37
CA LEU A 252 16.63 -0.46 -14.77
C LEU A 252 17.21 -0.27 -16.18
N GLY A 253 18.53 -0.26 -16.29
CA GLY A 253 19.23 -0.10 -17.58
C GLY A 253 19.37 1.33 -18.09
N LEU A 254 18.79 2.31 -17.39
CA LEU A 254 18.76 3.72 -17.79
C LEU A 254 19.44 4.62 -16.75
N ASP A 255 20.06 5.68 -17.25
CA ASP A 255 20.56 6.80 -16.45
C ASP A 255 19.60 7.99 -16.63
N ILE A 256 18.75 8.20 -15.62
CA ILE A 256 17.78 9.29 -15.58
C ILE A 256 18.12 10.18 -14.38
N THR A 257 18.10 11.49 -14.58
CA THR A 257 18.36 12.44 -13.50
C THR A 257 17.35 12.25 -12.36
N GLY A 258 17.86 12.00 -11.15
CA GLY A 258 17.02 11.71 -9.97
C GLY A 258 16.50 10.27 -9.90
N GLY A 259 16.86 9.41 -10.85
CA GLY A 259 16.55 7.99 -10.82
C GLY A 259 17.51 7.20 -9.92
N HIS A 260 16.98 6.13 -9.30
CA HIS A 260 17.74 5.21 -8.46
C HIS A 260 17.89 3.84 -9.15
N PRO A 261 19.11 3.38 -9.46
CA PRO A 261 19.31 2.17 -10.24
C PRO A 261 18.94 0.91 -9.44
N LEU A 262 18.08 0.06 -10.01
CA LEU A 262 17.74 -1.26 -9.47
C LEU A 262 18.82 -2.30 -9.80
N ASP A 263 19.00 -3.27 -8.90
CA ASP A 263 19.83 -4.44 -9.16
C ASP A 263 19.20 -5.31 -10.27
N PRO A 264 19.85 -5.44 -11.44
CA PRO A 264 19.30 -6.23 -12.54
C PRO A 264 19.13 -7.71 -12.21
N LEU A 265 20.00 -8.29 -11.38
CA LEU A 265 19.94 -9.72 -11.04
C LEU A 265 18.77 -10.02 -10.11
N ALA A 266 18.54 -9.17 -9.12
CA ALA A 266 17.39 -9.29 -8.23
C ALA A 266 16.07 -9.11 -8.99
N PHE A 267 16.02 -8.14 -9.92
CA PHE A 267 14.85 -7.91 -10.76
C PHE A 267 14.57 -9.09 -11.70
N GLU A 268 15.60 -9.64 -12.36
CA GLU A 268 15.45 -10.83 -13.22
C GLU A 268 14.95 -12.04 -12.43
N ALA A 269 15.50 -12.28 -11.23
CA ALA A 269 15.07 -13.37 -10.36
C ALA A 269 13.58 -13.24 -9.97
N LEU A 270 13.14 -12.01 -9.69
CA LEU A 270 11.74 -11.72 -9.37
C LEU A 270 10.83 -12.02 -10.57
N LEU A 271 11.17 -11.54 -11.77
CA LEU A 271 10.38 -11.83 -12.98
C LEU A 271 10.30 -13.34 -13.27
N GLU A 272 11.38 -14.07 -13.02
CA GLU A 272 11.42 -15.52 -13.20
C GLU A 272 10.53 -16.26 -12.19
N GLU A 273 10.47 -15.79 -10.94
CA GLU A 273 9.52 -16.30 -9.95
C GLU A 273 8.07 -16.07 -10.40
N MET A 274 7.76 -14.87 -10.88
CA MET A 274 6.40 -14.55 -11.37
C MET A 274 5.98 -15.45 -12.53
N ARG A 275 6.88 -15.74 -13.47
CA ARG A 275 6.61 -16.70 -14.56
C ARG A 275 6.26 -18.09 -14.06
N ARG A 276 6.91 -18.57 -12.99
CA ARG A 276 6.70 -19.92 -12.47
C ARG A 276 5.34 -20.06 -11.80
N THR A 277 4.91 -19.04 -11.08
CA THR A 277 3.62 -19.01 -10.38
C THR A 277 2.41 -19.02 -11.32
N LEU A 278 2.64 -18.80 -12.63
CA LEU A 278 1.62 -18.74 -13.69
C LEU A 278 1.52 -20.02 -14.55
N ARG A 279 2.34 -21.05 -14.30
CA ARG A 279 2.32 -22.36 -14.98
C ARG A 279 1.65 -23.44 -14.12
#